data_AF-A0A429RX97-F1
#
_entry.id   AF-A0A429RX97-F1
#
_cell.length_a   1.000
_cell.length_b   1.000
_cell.length_c   1.000
_cell.angle_alpha   90.00
_cell.angle_beta   90.00
_cell.angle_gamma   90.00
#
_symmetry.space_group_name_H-M   'P 1'
#
loop_
_entity.id
_entity.type
_entity.pdbx_description
1 polymer ?
#
loop_
_entity_poly.entity_id
_entity_poly.type
_entity_poly.pdbx_seq_one_letter_code
_entity_poly.pdbx_strand_id
1 'polypeptide(L)'
;MTVDQAVLDWLNTDPDWDLPETTTDGPLAADVTAPSAATLASASQAEREEIMFEYARAEVARSVGLSPAALDTERTLVSVGVGSMLGCELQYRLRDALGVAPELKEILMAKDTHALAGMLLAQLGYGG
;
A
#
# COMPACT_ATOMS: atom_id res chain seq x y z
N MET A 1 -34.46 -6.23 16.15
CA MET A 1 -34.34 -6.45 14.69
C MET A 1 -33.81 -7.85 14.50
N THR A 2 -34.64 -8.75 13.99
CA THR A 2 -34.27 -10.16 13.79
C THR A 2 -33.76 -10.30 12.36
N VAL A 3 -32.58 -10.88 12.19
CA VAL A 3 -32.06 -11.19 10.85
C VAL A 3 -32.99 -12.23 10.22
N ASP A 4 -33.43 -11.95 9.01
CA ASP A 4 -34.36 -12.81 8.27
C ASP A 4 -33.70 -14.18 8.00
N GLN A 5 -34.46 -15.26 8.16
CA GLN A 5 -33.96 -16.62 7.90
C GLN A 5 -33.56 -16.83 6.43
N ALA A 6 -34.18 -16.12 5.50
CA ALA A 6 -33.76 -16.14 4.09
C ALA A 6 -32.35 -15.58 3.88
N VAL A 7 -31.92 -14.62 4.70
CA VAL A 7 -30.56 -14.07 4.66
C VAL A 7 -29.54 -15.05 5.24
N LEU A 8 -29.93 -15.78 6.30
CA LEU A 8 -29.07 -16.80 6.90
C LEU A 8 -28.92 -18.03 5.99
N ASP A 9 -29.99 -18.43 5.30
CA ASP A 9 -29.93 -19.51 4.30
C ASP A 9 -29.06 -19.10 3.10
N TRP A 10 -29.16 -17.85 2.64
CA TRP A 10 -28.28 -17.33 1.58
C TRP A 10 -26.80 -17.33 1.97
N LEU A 11 -26.47 -17.05 3.24
CA LEU A 11 -25.09 -17.08 3.74
C LEU A 11 -24.52 -18.50 3.92
N ASN A 12 -25.38 -19.48 4.19
CA ASN A 12 -24.97 -20.87 4.44
C ASN A 12 -25.03 -21.76 3.19
N THR A 13 -25.68 -21.29 2.13
CA THR A 13 -25.58 -21.91 0.82
C THR A 13 -24.30 -21.41 0.20
N ASP A 14 -23.34 -22.28 -0.13
CA ASP A 14 -22.18 -21.92 -0.93
C ASP A 14 -22.73 -21.39 -2.27
N PRO A 15 -22.74 -20.07 -2.51
CA PRO A 15 -23.24 -19.58 -3.78
C PRO A 15 -22.24 -20.10 -4.80
N ASP A 16 -22.72 -20.88 -5.78
CA ASP A 16 -21.98 -21.19 -7.01
C ASP A 16 -21.86 -19.88 -7.79
N TRP A 17 -21.04 -19.00 -7.24
CA TRP A 17 -20.74 -17.68 -7.72
C TRP A 17 -19.82 -17.94 -8.89
N ASP A 18 -20.45 -18.28 -10.02
CA ASP A 18 -19.85 -18.31 -11.35
C ASP A 18 -19.49 -16.87 -11.71
N LEU A 19 -18.56 -16.33 -10.93
CA LEU A 19 -17.84 -15.14 -11.28
C LEU A 19 -17.21 -15.45 -12.62
N PRO A 20 -17.28 -14.53 -13.60
CA PRO A 20 -16.20 -14.51 -14.55
C PRO A 20 -14.95 -14.48 -13.68
N GLU A 21 -14.03 -15.42 -13.88
CA GLU A 21 -12.73 -15.38 -13.24
C GLU A 21 -12.21 -13.96 -13.48
N THR A 22 -12.39 -13.06 -12.52
CA THR A 22 -11.72 -11.77 -12.52
C THR A 22 -10.32 -12.10 -12.05
N THR A 23 -9.66 -12.92 -12.85
CA THR A 23 -8.29 -12.72 -13.27
C THR A 23 -8.24 -11.30 -13.87
N THR A 24 -8.38 -10.29 -13.00
CA THR A 24 -7.62 -9.05 -13.13
C THR A 24 -6.18 -9.42 -12.80
N ASP A 25 -5.64 -10.37 -13.57
CA ASP A 25 -4.23 -10.66 -13.69
C ASP A 25 -3.83 -10.11 -15.07
N GLY A 26 -4.26 -8.87 -15.33
CA GLY A 26 -3.42 -8.00 -16.15
C GLY A 26 -2.09 -7.89 -15.41
N PRO A 27 -0.94 -7.90 -16.11
CA PRO A 27 0.36 -8.13 -15.50
C PRO A 27 0.46 -7.29 -14.23
N LEU A 28 0.51 -7.96 -13.07
CA LEU A 28 0.79 -7.32 -11.80
C LEU A 28 1.95 -6.38 -12.08
N ALA A 29 1.68 -5.08 -12.04
CA ALA A 29 2.68 -4.08 -12.33
C ALA A 29 3.93 -4.48 -11.54
N ALA A 30 5.04 -4.68 -12.28
CA ALA A 30 6.24 -5.38 -11.82
C ALA A 30 6.51 -5.15 -10.33
N ASP A 31 6.76 -6.23 -9.59
CA ASP A 31 6.97 -6.15 -8.14
C ASP A 31 8.02 -5.08 -7.81
N VAL A 32 7.61 -4.12 -6.97
CA VAL A 32 8.52 -3.09 -6.48
C VAL A 32 9.42 -3.73 -5.44
N THR A 33 10.72 -3.74 -5.71
CA THR A 33 11.69 -4.36 -4.79
C THR A 33 11.91 -3.44 -3.60
N ALA A 34 11.61 -3.93 -2.40
CA ALA A 34 11.89 -3.23 -1.17
C ALA A 34 13.40 -3.08 -0.90
N PRO A 35 13.84 -1.96 -0.29
CA PRO A 35 15.22 -1.79 0.13
C PRO A 35 15.61 -2.83 1.19
N SER A 36 16.81 -3.39 1.05
CA SER A 36 17.31 -4.35 2.04
C SER A 36 17.67 -3.68 3.36
N ALA A 37 17.54 -4.41 4.48
CA ALA A 37 17.96 -3.92 5.79
C ALA A 37 19.46 -3.54 5.83
N ALA A 38 20.32 -4.28 5.12
CA ALA A 38 21.74 -3.98 5.02
C ALA A 38 21.98 -2.65 4.28
N THR A 39 21.27 -2.41 3.18
CA THR A 39 21.33 -1.16 2.42
C THR A 39 20.95 0.01 3.32
N LEU A 40 19.80 -0.06 3.99
CA LEU A 40 19.32 1.01 4.87
C LEU A 40 20.29 1.25 6.04
N ALA A 41 20.82 0.19 6.66
CA ALA A 41 21.74 0.32 7.79
C ALA A 41 23.07 1.01 7.41
N SER A 42 23.57 0.77 6.19
CA SER A 42 24.80 1.39 5.69
C SER A 42 24.64 2.82 5.18
N ALA A 43 23.43 3.20 4.82
CA ALA A 43 23.12 4.51 4.27
C ALA A 43 23.15 5.61 5.36
N SER A 44 23.57 6.80 4.97
CA SER A 44 23.35 8.03 5.75
C SER A 44 21.85 8.35 5.85
N GLN A 45 21.49 9.27 6.75
CA GLN A 45 20.09 9.65 6.93
C GLN A 45 19.45 10.14 5.62
N ALA A 46 20.10 11.06 4.91
CA ALA A 46 19.59 11.58 3.64
C ALA A 46 19.45 10.49 2.57
N GLU A 47 20.39 9.54 2.52
CA GLU A 47 20.30 8.40 1.60
C GLU A 47 19.15 7.45 1.96
N ARG A 48 18.88 7.21 3.26
CA ARG A 48 17.71 6.41 3.69
C ARG A 48 16.40 7.08 3.29
N GLU A 49 16.32 8.40 3.49
CA GLU A 49 15.16 9.22 3.11
C GLU A 49 14.88 9.09 1.61
N GLU A 50 15.89 9.25 0.76
CA GLU A 50 15.77 9.11 -0.70
C GLU A 50 15.40 7.68 -1.12
N ILE A 51 16.07 6.66 -0.56
CA ILE A 51 15.78 5.25 -0.86
C ILE A 51 14.33 4.89 -0.52
N MET A 52 13.88 5.29 0.67
CA MET A 52 12.52 4.99 1.10
C MET A 52 11.49 5.82 0.32
N PHE A 53 11.82 7.05 -0.05
CA PHE A 53 10.97 7.88 -0.90
C PHE A 53 10.74 7.25 -2.27
N GLU A 54 11.79 6.82 -2.95
CA GLU A 54 11.67 6.19 -4.27
C GLU A 54 10.90 4.86 -4.21
N TYR A 55 11.11 4.07 -3.16
CA TYR A 55 10.31 2.87 -2.90
C TYR A 55 8.82 3.20 -2.67
N ALA A 56 8.52 4.15 -1.78
CA ALA A 56 7.15 4.56 -1.48
C ALA A 56 6.44 5.14 -2.71
N ARG A 57 7.14 5.95 -3.50
CA ARG A 57 6.66 6.51 -4.77
C ARG A 57 6.30 5.41 -5.76
N ALA A 58 7.16 4.40 -5.89
CA ALA A 58 6.91 3.27 -6.77
C ALA A 58 5.68 2.46 -6.33
N GLU A 59 5.56 2.16 -5.03
CA GLU A 59 4.39 1.46 -4.48
C GLU A 59 3.07 2.24 -4.62
N VAL A 60 3.09 3.55 -4.37
CA VAL A 60 1.90 4.39 -4.55
C VAL A 60 1.51 4.44 -6.02
N ALA A 61 2.46 4.69 -6.92
CA ALA A 61 2.20 4.73 -8.36
C ALA A 61 1.63 3.39 -8.88
N ARG A 62 2.20 2.28 -8.42
CA ARG A 62 1.71 0.92 -8.70
C ARG A 62 0.27 0.73 -8.25
N SER A 63 -0.08 1.20 -7.04
CA SER A 63 -1.43 1.12 -6.48
C SER A 63 -2.47 1.82 -7.33
N VAL A 64 -2.12 2.96 -7.95
CA VAL A 64 -3.05 3.77 -8.75
C VAL A 64 -2.90 3.54 -10.26
N GLY A 65 -2.10 2.56 -10.69
CA GLY A 65 -1.90 2.23 -12.10
C GLY A 65 -1.12 3.28 -12.90
N LEU A 66 -0.24 4.03 -12.24
CA LEU A 66 0.62 5.06 -12.86
C LEU A 66 2.08 4.61 -12.89
N SER A 67 2.87 5.22 -13.78
CA SER A 67 4.33 5.17 -13.66
C SER A 67 4.79 6.07 -12.49
N PRO A 68 5.89 5.75 -11.79
CA PRO A 68 6.42 6.59 -10.71
C PRO A 68 6.66 8.05 -11.17
N ALA A 69 7.12 8.23 -12.41
CA ALA A 69 7.36 9.54 -13.02
C ALA A 69 6.09 10.39 -13.20
N ALA A 70 4.91 9.77 -13.31
CA ALA A 70 3.63 10.43 -13.52
C ALA A 70 2.87 10.72 -12.21
N LEU A 71 3.37 10.21 -11.07
CA LEU A 71 2.76 10.43 -9.77
C LEU A 71 3.10 11.85 -9.27
N ASP A 72 2.08 12.59 -8.83
CA ASP A 72 2.25 13.87 -8.14
C ASP A 72 2.56 13.61 -6.66
N THR A 73 3.84 13.63 -6.30
CA THR A 73 4.33 13.21 -4.98
C THR A 73 4.02 14.21 -3.86
N GLU A 74 3.63 15.44 -4.20
CA GLU A 74 3.40 16.55 -3.27
C GLU A 74 1.95 16.62 -2.77
N ARG A 75 1.06 15.76 -3.28
CA ARG A 75 -0.33 15.71 -2.82
C ARG A 75 -0.59 14.51 -1.92
N THR A 76 -1.68 14.61 -1.18
CA THR A 76 -2.13 13.55 -0.27
C THR A 76 -2.39 12.25 -1.03
N LEU A 77 -2.16 11.11 -0.36
CA LEU A 77 -2.36 9.80 -0.99
C LEU A 77 -3.80 9.61 -1.50
N VAL A 78 -4.79 10.08 -0.73
CA VAL A 78 -6.19 10.05 -1.16
C VAL A 78 -6.43 10.87 -2.42
N SER A 79 -5.82 12.05 -2.53
CA SER A 79 -6.02 12.91 -3.70
C SER A 79 -5.46 12.28 -4.97
N VAL A 80 -4.33 11.57 -4.90
CA VAL A 80 -3.71 10.84 -6.04
C VAL A 80 -4.40 9.52 -6.35
N GLY A 81 -5.40 9.13 -5.56
CA GLY A 81 -6.27 7.98 -5.85
C GLY A 81 -6.17 6.83 -4.86
N VAL A 82 -5.32 6.90 -3.84
CA VAL A 82 -5.22 5.88 -2.78
C VAL A 82 -6.40 6.03 -1.81
N GLY A 83 -7.56 5.54 -2.22
CA GLY A 83 -8.74 5.38 -1.37
C GLY A 83 -8.62 4.15 -0.46
N SER A 84 -9.68 3.82 0.30
CA SER A 84 -9.61 2.76 1.32
C SER A 84 -9.18 1.39 0.80
N MET A 85 -9.70 0.95 -0.35
CA MET A 85 -9.36 -0.37 -0.92
C MET A 85 -7.90 -0.43 -1.36
N LEU A 86 -7.46 0.52 -2.19
CA LEU A 86 -6.06 0.63 -2.62
C LEU A 86 -5.12 0.90 -1.45
N GLY A 87 -5.58 1.59 -0.42
CA GLY A 87 -4.87 1.80 0.83
C GLY A 87 -4.66 0.50 1.62
N CYS A 88 -5.67 -0.38 1.71
CA CYS A 88 -5.51 -1.70 2.32
C CYS A 88 -4.52 -2.58 1.54
N GLU A 89 -4.59 -2.56 0.20
CA GLU A 89 -3.65 -3.30 -0.63
C GLU A 89 -2.21 -2.77 -0.48
N LEU A 90 -2.04 -1.46 -0.48
CA LEU A 90 -0.75 -0.80 -0.20
C LEU A 90 -0.25 -1.18 1.20
N GLN A 91 -1.10 -1.09 2.22
CA GLN A 91 -0.77 -1.48 3.60
C GLN A 91 -0.27 -2.94 3.67
N TYR A 92 -0.97 -3.86 3.01
CA TYR A 92 -0.60 -5.27 2.95
C TYR A 92 0.82 -5.44 2.37
N ARG A 93 1.11 -4.78 1.26
CA ARG A 93 2.42 -4.88 0.59
C ARG A 93 3.55 -4.26 1.38
N LEU A 94 3.31 -3.10 2.00
CA LEU A 94 4.29 -2.48 2.88
C LEU A 94 4.62 -3.40 4.07
N ARG A 95 3.61 -4.05 4.66
CA ARG A 95 3.82 -5.04 5.72
C ARG A 95 4.60 -6.25 5.25
N ASP A 96 4.22 -6.82 4.11
CA ASP A 96 4.84 -8.03 3.57
C ASP A 96 6.30 -7.78 3.18
N ALA A 97 6.59 -6.67 2.50
CA ALA A 97 7.90 -6.39 1.94
C ALA A 97 8.90 -5.79 2.95
N LEU A 98 8.44 -4.98 3.92
CA LEU A 98 9.31 -4.30 4.89
C LEU A 98 9.20 -4.85 6.32
N GLY A 99 8.21 -5.69 6.62
CA GLY A 99 7.98 -6.18 7.99
C GLY A 99 7.46 -5.11 8.97
N VAL A 100 6.93 -4.00 8.45
CA VAL A 100 6.34 -2.89 9.22
C VAL A 100 4.82 -3.08 9.39
N ALA A 101 4.17 -2.27 10.23
CA ALA A 101 2.73 -2.36 10.46
C ALA A 101 2.05 -0.98 10.50
N PRO A 102 2.11 -0.19 9.41
CA PRO A 102 1.41 1.09 9.35
C PRO A 102 -0.09 0.91 9.46
N GLU A 103 -0.77 1.76 10.22
CA GLU A 103 -2.22 1.76 10.23
C GLU A 103 -2.75 2.31 8.91
N LEU A 104 -3.87 1.76 8.43
CA LEU A 104 -4.53 2.23 7.21
C LEU A 104 -4.82 3.74 7.29
N LYS A 105 -5.24 4.20 8.49
CA LYS A 105 -5.52 5.61 8.73
C LYS A 105 -4.29 6.49 8.51
N GLU A 106 -3.10 6.06 8.95
CA GLU A 106 -1.86 6.83 8.78
C GLU A 106 -1.50 6.95 7.29
N ILE A 107 -1.65 5.86 6.53
CA ILE A 107 -1.46 5.87 5.07
C ILE A 107 -2.45 6.85 4.43
N LEU A 108 -3.75 6.74 4.72
CA LEU A 108 -4.77 7.60 4.11
C LEU A 108 -4.63 9.08 4.51
N MET A 109 -4.05 9.37 5.68
CA MET A 109 -3.80 10.72 6.17
C MET A 109 -2.42 11.27 5.79
N ALA A 110 -1.57 10.49 5.12
CA ALA A 110 -0.27 10.98 4.67
C ALA A 110 -0.45 12.17 3.72
N LYS A 111 0.19 13.29 4.10
CA LYS A 111 0.08 14.58 3.42
C LYS A 111 0.67 14.57 2.00
N ASP A 112 1.66 13.72 1.78
CA ASP A 112 2.44 13.57 0.56
C ASP A 112 3.21 12.23 0.60
N THR A 113 3.93 11.90 -0.47
CA THR A 113 4.71 10.66 -0.57
C THR A 113 5.92 10.68 0.37
N HIS A 114 6.52 11.84 0.64
CA HIS A 114 7.61 11.98 1.61
C HIS A 114 7.16 11.63 3.04
N ALA A 115 5.94 12.02 3.42
CA ALA A 115 5.38 11.71 4.74
C ALA A 115 5.18 10.20 4.92
N LEU A 116 4.72 9.52 3.88
CA LEU A 116 4.63 8.06 3.89
C LEU A 116 6.02 7.43 4.08
N ALA A 117 7.02 7.87 3.31
CA ALA A 117 8.39 7.38 3.42
C ALA A 117 9.00 7.59 4.82
N GLY A 118 8.84 8.80 5.38
CA GLY A 118 9.31 9.13 6.73
C GLY A 118 8.64 8.29 7.82
N MET A 119 7.33 8.05 7.70
CA MET A 119 6.59 7.15 8.60
C MET A 119 7.13 5.71 8.55
N LEU A 120 7.44 5.19 7.35
CA LEU A 120 8.01 3.84 7.19
C LEU A 120 9.41 3.75 7.79
N LEU A 121 10.26 4.76 7.57
CA LEU A 121 11.58 4.83 8.20
C LEU A 121 11.48 4.88 9.72
N ALA A 122 10.53 5.64 10.28
CA ALA A 122 10.31 5.69 11.71
C ALA A 122 9.96 4.31 12.29
N GLN A 123 9.10 3.54 11.62
CA GLN A 123 8.75 2.17 12.04
C GLN A 123 9.92 1.18 11.94
N LEU A 124 10.87 1.43 11.03
CA LEU A 124 12.11 0.65 10.91
C LEU A 124 13.19 1.08 11.90
N GLY A 125 12.92 2.05 12.79
CA GLY A 125 13.88 2.56 13.77
C GLY A 125 14.85 3.61 13.22
N TYR A 126 14.53 4.21 12.07
CA TYR A 126 15.29 5.28 11.42
C TYR A 126 14.58 6.64 11.50
N GLY A 127 13.64 6.80 12.42
CA GLY A 127 13.06 8.11 12.72
C GLY A 127 14.13 9.04 13.28
N GLY A 128 14.17 10.28 12.78
CA GLY A 128 15.13 11.30 13.21
C GLY A 128 15.09 11.61 14.70
#